data_AF-A0A4R8WT14-F1
#
_entry.id   AF-A0A4R8WT14-F1
#
_cell.length_a   1.000
_cell.length_b   1.000
_cell.length_c   1.000
_cell.angle_alpha   90.00
_cell.angle_beta   90.00
_cell.angle_gamma   90.00
#
_symmetry.space_group_name_H-M   'P 1'
#
loop_
_entity.id
_entity.type
_entity.pdbx_description
1 polymer ?
#
loop_
_entity_poly.entity_id
_entity_poly.type
_entity_poly.pdbx_seq_one_letter_code
_entity_poly.pdbx_strand_id
1 'polypeptide(L)'
;MAKGTKPTPGPLTQEVAGILRAELARHRLLQGQLAAATGISTTQLSGILNGQKQIDIEQFDKLVWALGLDFVEVLRDADSHAADRQLGDDWVGDSLT
;
A
#
# COMPACT_ATOMS: atom_id res chain seq x y z
N MET A 1 -27.70 9.86 -3.41
CA MET A 1 -27.00 8.57 -3.36
C MET A 1 -25.87 8.70 -2.35
N ALA A 2 -25.94 8.06 -1.17
CA ALA A 2 -24.83 8.09 -0.22
C ALA A 2 -23.69 7.24 -0.79
N LYS A 3 -22.57 7.87 -1.13
CA LYS A 3 -21.36 7.18 -1.57
C LYS A 3 -20.83 6.41 -0.37
N GLY A 4 -20.90 5.08 -0.39
CA GLY A 4 -20.36 4.25 0.68
C GLY A 4 -18.92 4.65 0.98
N THR A 5 -18.64 5.06 2.22
CA THR A 5 -17.29 5.45 2.65
C THR A 5 -16.40 4.22 2.53
N LYS A 6 -15.37 4.29 1.68
CA LYS A 6 -14.38 3.20 1.58
C LYS A 6 -13.76 2.99 2.96
N PRO A 7 -13.61 1.74 3.42
CA PRO A 7 -13.01 1.46 4.72
C PRO A 7 -11.58 2.01 4.77
N THR A 8 -11.20 2.52 5.94
CA THR A 8 -9.86 2.99 6.23
C THR A 8 -8.84 1.89 5.89
N PRO A 9 -7.70 2.23 5.25
CA PRO A 9 -6.66 1.24 4.97
C PRO A 9 -6.19 0.51 6.23
N GLY A 10 -6.11 -0.81 6.14
CA GLY A 10 -5.65 -1.67 7.23
C GLY A 10 -4.11 -1.65 7.39
N PRO A 11 -3.57 -2.34 8.40
CA PRO A 11 -2.16 -2.25 8.79
C PRO A 11 -1.15 -2.45 7.65
N LEU A 12 -1.24 -3.52 6.85
CA LEU A 12 -0.33 -3.72 5.69
C LEU A 12 -0.34 -2.56 4.70
N THR A 13 -1.50 -1.97 4.42
CA THR A 13 -1.56 -0.84 3.48
C THR A 13 -0.83 0.37 4.06
N GLN A 14 -0.87 0.55 5.38
CA GLN A 14 -0.13 1.60 6.07
C GLN A 14 1.39 1.33 6.05
N GLU A 15 1.79 0.07 6.25
CA GLU A 15 3.19 -0.35 6.15
C GLU A 15 3.75 -0.18 4.74
N VAL A 16 3.02 -0.64 3.72
CA VAL A 16 3.35 -0.40 2.30
C VAL A 16 3.51 1.11 2.04
N ALA A 17 2.57 1.93 2.53
CA ALA A 17 2.68 3.39 2.38
C ALA A 17 3.92 3.97 3.08
N GLY A 18 4.33 3.40 4.22
CA GLY A 18 5.57 3.71 4.92
C GLY A 18 6.81 3.42 4.09
N ILE A 19 6.89 2.23 3.52
CA ILE A 19 8.00 1.79 2.66
C ILE A 19 8.11 2.71 1.43
N LEU A 20 6.99 2.96 0.74
CA LEU A 20 6.99 3.83 -0.44
C LEU A 20 7.46 5.27 -0.11
N ARG A 21 7.01 5.83 1.03
CA ARG A 21 7.47 7.15 1.50
C ARG A 21 8.97 7.16 1.81
N ALA A 22 9.47 6.13 2.47
CA ALA A 22 10.89 6.00 2.77
C ALA A 22 11.73 5.95 1.48
N GLU A 23 11.24 5.24 0.46
CA GLU A 23 11.92 5.16 -0.83
C GLU A 23 11.95 6.50 -1.57
N LEU A 24 10.83 7.21 -1.63
CA LEU A 24 10.75 8.57 -2.17
C LEU A 24 11.80 9.49 -1.54
N ALA A 25 11.93 9.42 -0.21
CA ALA A 25 12.91 10.21 0.53
C ALA A 25 14.35 9.80 0.19
N ARG A 26 14.64 8.49 0.13
CA ARG A 26 15.97 7.95 -0.23
C ARG A 26 16.42 8.41 -1.61
N HIS A 27 15.51 8.37 -2.59
CA HIS A 27 15.80 8.80 -3.97
C HIS A 27 15.68 10.31 -4.19
N ARG A 28 15.29 11.09 -3.18
CA ARG A 28 15.02 12.53 -3.27
C ARG A 28 14.01 12.88 -4.38
N LEU A 29 13.02 12.01 -4.57
CA LEU A 29 11.97 12.18 -5.57
C LEU A 29 10.80 12.99 -4.99
N LEU A 30 10.24 13.87 -5.82
CA LEU A 30 9.02 14.59 -5.51
C LEU A 30 7.80 13.72 -5.81
N GLN A 31 6.75 13.83 -5.00
CA GLN A 31 5.48 13.10 -5.26
C GLN A 31 4.91 13.40 -6.65
N GLY A 32 5.06 14.64 -7.15
CA GLY A 32 4.62 15.01 -8.49
C GLY A 32 5.34 14.25 -9.61
N GLN A 33 6.62 13.90 -9.41
CA GLN A 33 7.38 13.12 -10.38
C GLN A 33 6.90 11.66 -10.40
N LEU A 34 6.66 11.08 -9.23
CA LEU A 34 6.12 9.71 -9.12
C LEU A 34 4.68 9.61 -9.67
N ALA A 35 3.85 10.63 -9.42
CA ALA A 35 2.51 10.73 -10.00
C ALA A 35 2.56 10.75 -11.54
N ALA A 36 3.47 11.53 -12.12
CA ALA A 36 3.67 11.58 -13.56
C ALA A 36 4.16 10.25 -14.14
N ALA A 37 5.09 9.57 -13.46
CA ALA A 37 5.64 8.28 -13.90
C ALA A 37 4.62 7.14 -13.85
N THR A 38 3.71 7.16 -12.87
CA THR A 38 2.73 6.08 -12.63
C THR A 38 1.36 6.34 -13.26
N GLY A 39 1.09 7.57 -13.70
CA GLY A 39 -0.23 8.00 -14.16
C GLY A 39 -1.27 8.12 -13.03
N ILE A 40 -0.84 8.02 -11.77
CA ILE A 40 -1.70 8.17 -10.59
C ILE A 40 -1.85 9.66 -10.28
N SER A 41 -3.09 10.14 -10.07
CA SER A 41 -3.30 11.54 -9.70
C SER A 41 -2.56 11.91 -8.40
N THR A 42 -2.01 13.12 -8.32
CA THR A 42 -1.26 13.61 -7.15
C THR A 42 -2.08 13.52 -5.86
N THR A 43 -3.38 13.84 -5.90
CA THR A 43 -4.29 13.71 -4.76
C THR A 43 -4.47 12.26 -4.32
N GLN A 44 -4.54 11.32 -5.27
CA GLN A 44 -4.64 9.90 -4.94
C GLN A 44 -3.31 9.38 -4.38
N LEU A 45 -2.20 9.72 -5.01
CA LEU A 45 -0.86 9.35 -4.55
C LEU A 45 -0.60 9.87 -3.14
N SER A 46 -0.91 11.12 -2.86
CA SER A 46 -0.77 11.69 -1.51
C SER A 46 -1.60 10.91 -0.48
N GLY A 47 -2.85 10.57 -0.82
CA GLY A 47 -3.68 9.74 0.05
C GLY A 47 -3.14 8.32 0.26
N ILE A 48 -2.55 7.70 -0.78
CA ILE A 48 -1.89 6.39 -0.68
C ILE A 48 -0.67 6.50 0.23
N LEU A 49 0.23 7.45 -0.03
CA LEU A 49 1.45 7.64 0.74
C LEU A 49 1.14 7.96 2.21
N ASN A 50 0.06 8.68 2.51
CA ASN A 50 -0.35 8.94 3.90
C ASN A 50 -1.10 7.76 4.56
N GLY A 51 -1.27 6.63 3.87
CA GLY A 51 -2.03 5.47 4.39
C GLY A 51 -3.53 5.75 4.52
N GLN A 52 -4.06 6.76 3.83
CA GLN A 52 -5.46 7.20 3.91
C GLN A 52 -6.33 6.65 2.77
N LYS A 53 -5.70 6.14 1.69
CA LYS A 53 -6.40 5.52 0.57
C LYS A 53 -5.95 4.08 0.36
N GLN A 54 -6.93 3.24 0.01
CA GLN A 54 -6.68 1.90 -0.49
C GLN A 54 -5.83 1.98 -1.76
N ILE A 55 -4.94 1.01 -1.90
CA ILE A 55 -4.09 0.79 -3.06
C ILE A 55 -4.55 -0.51 -3.73
N ASP A 56 -4.85 -0.47 -5.02
CA ASP A 56 -5.09 -1.71 -5.78
C ASP A 56 -3.77 -2.31 -6.28
N ILE A 57 -3.82 -3.54 -6.75
CA ILE A 57 -2.62 -4.29 -7.12
C ILE A 57 -1.85 -3.64 -8.28
N GLU A 58 -2.56 -3.04 -9.23
CA GLU A 58 -1.99 -2.33 -10.38
C GLU A 58 -1.31 -1.02 -9.97
N GLN A 59 -1.91 -0.29 -9.04
CA GLN A 59 -1.30 0.90 -8.46
C GLN A 59 -0.06 0.54 -7.64
N PHE A 60 -0.13 -0.55 -6.88
CA PHE A 60 1.01 -1.04 -6.11
C PHE A 60 2.17 -1.43 -7.02
N ASP A 61 1.92 -2.24 -8.04
CA ASP A 61 2.92 -2.62 -9.05
C ASP A 61 3.59 -1.41 -9.70
N LYS A 62 2.79 -0.45 -10.21
CA LYS A 62 3.32 0.78 -10.82
C LYS A 62 4.20 1.58 -9.87
N LEU A 63 3.80 1.72 -8.61
CA LEU A 63 4.52 2.52 -7.62
C LEU A 63 5.85 1.86 -7.24
N VAL A 64 5.83 0.56 -6.96
CA VAL A 64 7.02 -0.24 -6.65
C VAL A 64 8.00 -0.19 -7.82
N TRP A 65 7.50 -0.47 -9.03
CA TRP A 65 8.35 -0.52 -10.22
C TRP A 65 8.96 0.84 -10.57
N ALA A 66 8.18 1.92 -10.47
CA ALA A 66 8.67 3.28 -10.68
C ALA A 66 9.74 3.71 -9.67
N LEU A 67 9.78 3.08 -8.50
CA LEU A 67 10.78 3.30 -7.46
C LEU A 67 11.95 2.30 -7.54
N GLY A 68 11.95 1.39 -8.51
CA GLY A 68 12.99 0.38 -8.67
C GLY A 68 13.00 -0.70 -7.58
N LEU A 69 11.84 -0.93 -6.96
CA LEU A 69 11.65 -1.93 -5.91
C LEU A 69 11.16 -3.26 -6.50
N ASP A 70 11.30 -4.32 -5.71
CA ASP A 70 10.68 -5.62 -5.99
C ASP A 70 9.31 -5.70 -5.33
N PHE A 71 8.28 -6.10 -6.09
CA PHE A 71 6.90 -6.16 -5.63
C PHE A 71 6.71 -7.14 -4.47
N VAL A 72 7.31 -8.32 -4.56
CA VAL A 72 7.12 -9.39 -3.59
C VAL A 72 7.88 -9.07 -2.32
N GLU A 73 9.09 -8.53 -2.42
CA GLU A 73 9.86 -8.12 -1.25
C GLU A 73 9.19 -6.97 -0.49
N VAL A 74 8.65 -5.94 -1.18
CA VAL A 74 7.91 -4.86 -0.50
C VAL A 74 6.68 -5.40 0.24
N LEU A 75 5.96 -6.34 -0.38
CA LEU A 75 4.80 -6.95 0.26
C LEU A 75 5.20 -7.79 1.48
N ARG A 76 6.28 -8.57 1.38
CA ARG A 76 6.81 -9.39 2.48
C ARG A 76 7.30 -8.51 3.64
N ASP A 77 8.04 -7.46 3.33
CA ASP A 77 8.52 -6.51 4.33
C ASP A 77 7.35 -5.85 5.04
N ALA A 78 6.36 -5.35 4.30
CA ALA A 78 5.16 -4.76 4.89
C ALA A 78 4.38 -5.76 5.75
N ASP A 79 4.27 -7.02 5.33
CA ASP A 79 3.59 -8.08 6.07
C ASP A 79 4.30 -8.40 7.39
N SER A 80 5.64 -8.49 7.37
CA SER A 80 6.45 -8.75 8.56
C SER A 80 6.32 -7.66 9.65
N HIS A 81 6.06 -6.41 9.24
CA HIS A 81 5.84 -5.28 10.16
C HIS A 81 4.37 -5.10 10.55
N ALA A 82 3.44 -5.64 9.76
CA ALA A 82 2.00 -5.58 10.03
C ALA A 82 1.53 -6.68 11.01
N ALA A 83 2.36 -7.05 11.99
CA ALA A 83 2.22 -8.23 12.86
C ALA A 83 0.87 -8.31 13.62
N ASP A 84 0.14 -7.20 13.78
CA ASP A 84 -1.19 -7.16 14.40
C ASP A 84 -2.33 -7.66 13.48
N ARG A 85 -2.00 -8.30 12.35
CA ARG A 85 -2.97 -8.89 11.41
C ARG A 85 -3.33 -10.34 11.69
N GLN A 86 -2.66 -10.97 12.66
CA GLN A 86 -2.95 -12.35 13.01
C GLN A 86 -4.44 -12.50 13.28
N LEU A 87 -5.02 -13.48 12.58
CA LEU A 87 -6.43 -13.85 12.61
C LEU A 87 -6.96 -13.70 14.03
N GLY A 88 -8.11 -13.04 14.21
CA GLY A 88 -8.83 -13.20 15.47
C GLY A 88 -8.96 -14.70 15.74
N ASP A 89 -8.79 -15.11 17.00
CA ASP A 89 -8.81 -16.51 17.47
C ASP A 89 -10.04 -17.32 16.96
N ASP A 90 -11.01 -16.64 16.36
CA ASP A 90 -12.29 -17.10 15.85
C ASP A 90 -12.25 -17.68 14.43
N TRP A 91 -11.15 -17.55 13.67
CA TRP A 91 -11.06 -18.18 12.33
C TRP A 91 -10.72 -19.68 12.46
N VAL A 92 -11.74 -20.47 12.77
CA VAL A 92 -11.70 -21.93 12.60
C VAL A 92 -11.95 -22.22 11.13
N GLY A 93 -10.87 -22.37 10.36
CA GLY A 93 -10.96 -22.89 8.99
C GLY A 93 -11.50 -24.30 9.03
N ASP A 94 -12.80 -24.47 8.81
CA ASP A 94 -13.38 -25.79 8.61
C ASP A 94 -12.70 -26.36 7.36
N SER A 95 -11.89 -27.39 7.57
CA SER A 95 -11.10 -28.00 6.51
C SER A 95 -12.07 -28.56 5.50
N LEU A 96 -12.15 -27.95 4.31
CA LEU A 96 -12.90 -28.51 3.19
C LEU A 96 -12.23 -29.84 2.81
N THR A 97 -12.72 -30.94 3.39
CA THR A 97 -12.40 -32.32 3.02
C THR A 97 -12.97 -32.67 1.67
#